data_AF-D1CIS2-F1
#
_entry.id   AF-D1CIS2-F1
#
_cell.length_a   1.000
_cell.length_b   1.000
_cell.length_c   1.000
_cell.angle_alpha   90.00
_cell.angle_beta   90.00
_cell.angle_gamma   90.00
#
_symmetry.space_group_name_H-M   'P 1'
#
loop_
_entity.id
_entity.type
_entity.pdbx_description
1 polymer ?
#
loop_
_entity_poly.entity_id
_entity_poly.type
_entity_poly.pdbx_seq_one_letter_code
_entity_poly.pdbx_strand_id
1 'polypeptide(L)'
;MQATASYNRSGIWVTIMLSIIAALVWTLAIHRMGIGHTEVSRTNSILLTSNRDRLRICVQSYHPQVTNDQLSSFVRKSLARIQDHPDFYRSGLGTHAPVVDVGCPGPPRAGMPGFDWQDGMAPASSALVTSPSNYRVFVFVVSSDKVALPNGHSFWSTPQELYCYEGRCGEVTTALYIVPEELADLELASLRLAHAVGLWVDWHTRQMQSPIAKEDTR
;
A
#
# COMPACT_ATOMS: atom_id res chain seq x y z
N MET A 1 11.44 68.00 -46.99
CA MET A 1 12.37 66.85 -46.92
C MET A 1 11.63 65.71 -46.25
N GLN A 2 11.19 64.71 -47.01
CA GLN A 2 10.51 63.52 -46.49
C GLN A 2 11.42 62.32 -46.74
N ALA A 3 11.86 61.67 -45.67
CA ALA A 3 12.64 60.44 -45.73
C ALA A 3 11.69 59.25 -45.91
N THR A 4 11.81 58.54 -47.03
CA THR A 4 11.08 57.30 -47.30
C THR A 4 11.85 56.13 -46.69
N ALA A 5 11.29 55.52 -45.64
CA ALA A 5 11.85 54.31 -45.04
C ALA A 5 11.55 53.09 -45.94
N SER A 6 12.58 52.46 -46.50
CA SER A 6 12.45 51.20 -47.25
C SER A 6 12.20 50.05 -46.27
N TYR A 7 10.96 49.59 -46.20
CA TYR A 7 10.56 48.48 -45.33
C TYR A 7 11.03 47.14 -45.95
N ASN A 8 11.91 46.43 -45.25
CA ASN A 8 12.54 45.20 -45.71
C ASN A 8 11.56 44.01 -45.65
N ARG A 9 10.86 43.76 -46.76
CA ARG A 9 9.83 42.70 -46.91
C ARG A 9 10.31 41.30 -46.56
N SER A 10 11.61 41.03 -46.61
CA SER A 10 12.17 39.70 -46.32
C SER A 10 12.11 39.32 -44.83
N GLY A 11 12.07 40.30 -43.92
CA GLY A 11 11.99 40.02 -42.47
C GLY A 11 10.61 39.51 -42.00
N ILE A 12 9.54 39.86 -42.72
CA ILE A 12 8.16 39.53 -42.33
C ILE A 12 7.86 38.03 -42.54
N TRP A 13 8.44 37.41 -43.58
CA TRP A 13 8.20 36.00 -43.86
C TRP A 13 8.88 35.07 -42.84
N VAL A 14 10.03 35.48 -42.30
CA VAL A 14 10.77 34.71 -41.30
C VAL A 14 10.02 34.71 -39.96
N THR A 15 9.45 35.83 -39.54
CA THR A 15 8.70 35.90 -38.28
C THR A 15 7.39 35.11 -38.33
N ILE A 16 6.69 35.10 -39.48
CA ILE A 16 5.48 34.30 -39.67
C ILE A 16 5.79 32.80 -39.59
N MET A 17 6.84 32.33 -40.27
CA MET A 17 7.22 30.91 -40.24
C MET A 17 7.61 30.42 -38.84
N LEU A 18 8.38 31.22 -38.09
CA LEU A 18 8.75 30.88 -36.70
C LEU A 18 7.53 30.79 -35.77
N SER A 19 6.52 31.65 -35.98
CA SER A 19 5.28 31.65 -35.20
C SER A 19 4.46 30.37 -35.42
N ILE A 20 4.38 29.92 -36.68
CA ILE A 20 3.66 28.69 -37.06
C ILE A 20 4.36 27.46 -36.46
N ILE A 21 5.68 27.40 -36.51
CA ILE A 21 6.45 26.29 -35.93
C ILE A 21 6.26 26.25 -34.41
N ALA A 22 6.33 27.40 -33.72
CA ALA A 22 6.11 27.46 -32.27
C ALA A 22 4.70 27.00 -31.87
N ALA A 23 3.66 27.38 -32.64
CA ALA A 23 2.28 26.94 -32.40
C ALA A 23 2.10 25.42 -32.61
N LEU A 24 2.74 24.84 -33.64
CA LEU A 24 2.71 23.40 -33.89
C LEU A 24 3.45 22.59 -32.82
N VAL A 25 4.57 23.10 -32.31
CA VAL A 25 5.29 22.46 -31.19
C VAL A 25 4.48 22.50 -29.90
N TRP A 26 3.78 23.61 -29.63
CA TRP A 26 2.89 23.73 -28.46
C TRP A 26 1.68 22.79 -28.54
N THR A 27 1.04 22.61 -29.70
CA THR A 27 -0.11 21.71 -29.83
C THR A 27 0.29 20.24 -29.71
N LEU A 28 1.46 19.84 -30.22
CA LEU A 28 2.01 18.50 -29.98
C LEU A 28 2.40 18.26 -28.52
N ALA A 29 2.93 19.27 -27.82
CA ALA A 29 3.23 19.18 -26.40
C ALA A 29 1.95 19.00 -25.56
N ILE A 30 0.87 19.70 -25.90
CA ILE A 30 -0.43 19.59 -25.22
C ILE A 30 -1.08 18.21 -25.49
N HIS A 31 -0.96 17.64 -26.68
CA HIS A 31 -1.52 16.31 -26.97
C HIS A 31 -0.79 15.17 -26.26
N ARG A 32 0.52 15.30 -26.01
CA ARG A 32 1.25 14.31 -25.19
C ARG A 32 0.96 14.40 -23.69
N MET A 33 0.31 15.47 -23.23
CA MET A 33 -0.19 15.59 -21.86
C MET A 33 -1.61 15.07 -21.68
N GLY A 34 -2.17 14.41 -22.71
CA GLY A 34 -3.24 13.42 -22.52
C GLY A 34 -2.68 12.26 -21.72
N ILE A 35 -2.50 12.49 -20.41
CA ILE A 35 -2.13 11.51 -19.41
C ILE A 35 -3.13 10.38 -19.56
N GLY A 36 -2.70 9.29 -20.19
CA GLY A 36 -3.38 8.03 -20.10
C GLY A 36 -3.41 7.70 -18.62
N HIS A 37 -4.53 8.00 -17.95
CA HIS A 37 -4.84 7.39 -16.68
C HIS A 37 -4.77 5.90 -16.96
N THR A 38 -3.66 5.26 -16.57
CA THR A 38 -3.52 3.83 -16.71
C THR A 38 -4.60 3.29 -15.80
N GLU A 39 -5.66 2.74 -16.41
CA GLU A 39 -6.80 2.26 -15.68
C GLU A 39 -6.32 1.18 -14.71
N VAL A 40 -6.47 1.44 -13.41
CA VAL A 40 -6.07 0.47 -12.40
C VAL A 40 -7.11 -0.64 -12.42
N SER A 41 -6.69 -1.85 -12.74
CA SER A 41 -7.56 -3.02 -12.74
C SER A 41 -7.21 -3.94 -11.57
N ARG A 42 -8.18 -4.75 -11.15
CA ARG A 42 -7.91 -5.85 -10.22
C ARG A 42 -7.13 -6.94 -10.95
N THR A 43 -6.26 -7.62 -10.23
CA THR A 43 -5.48 -8.75 -10.76
C THR A 43 -5.77 -10.00 -9.94
N ASN A 44 -5.49 -11.17 -10.53
CA ASN A 44 -5.49 -12.45 -9.81
C ASN A 44 -4.18 -12.68 -9.02
N SER A 45 -3.26 -11.71 -9.03
CA SER A 45 -2.04 -11.78 -8.22
C SER A 45 -2.33 -11.44 -6.77
N ILE A 46 -1.43 -11.86 -5.87
CA ILE A 46 -1.48 -11.49 -4.45
C ILE A 46 -1.30 -9.99 -4.20
N LEU A 47 -0.80 -9.22 -5.19
CA LEU A 47 -0.70 -7.76 -5.13
C LEU A 47 -2.05 -7.07 -5.41
N LEU A 48 -3.06 -7.81 -5.88
CA LEU A 48 -4.48 -7.44 -6.04
C LEU A 48 -4.81 -6.36 -7.08
N THR A 49 -3.87 -5.48 -7.45
CA THR A 49 -4.11 -4.38 -8.40
C THR A 49 -2.95 -4.19 -9.39
N SER A 50 -3.26 -3.67 -10.58
CA SER A 50 -2.28 -3.53 -11.68
C SER A 50 -1.25 -2.40 -11.47
N ASN A 51 -1.50 -1.47 -10.55
CA ASN A 51 -0.57 -0.39 -10.21
C ASN A 51 0.57 -0.80 -9.27
N ARG A 52 0.71 -2.10 -8.97
CA ARG A 52 1.72 -2.63 -8.05
C ARG A 52 2.61 -3.62 -8.76
N ASP A 53 3.89 -3.27 -8.85
CA ASP A 53 4.95 -4.12 -9.41
C ASP A 53 5.68 -4.95 -8.34
N ARG A 54 5.53 -4.57 -7.07
CA ARG A 54 6.25 -5.15 -5.93
C ARG A 54 5.42 -5.08 -4.65
N LEU A 55 5.81 -5.86 -3.65
CA LEU A 55 5.27 -5.71 -2.30
C LEU A 55 5.76 -4.39 -1.68
N ARG A 56 4.85 -3.45 -1.48
CA ARG A 56 5.10 -2.24 -0.69
C ARG A 56 4.27 -2.29 0.58
N ILE A 57 4.92 -1.97 1.70
CA ILE A 57 4.32 -1.90 3.02
C ILE A 57 4.49 -0.47 3.50
N CYS A 58 3.41 0.16 3.92
CA CYS A 58 3.50 1.43 4.62
C CYS A 58 3.46 1.19 6.12
N VAL A 59 4.24 1.95 6.90
CA VAL A 59 4.19 1.93 8.36
C VAL A 59 3.88 3.30 8.94
N GLN A 60 3.07 3.31 10.00
CA GLN A 60 2.76 4.51 10.77
C GLN A 60 2.46 4.13 12.23
N SER A 61 3.20 4.70 13.17
CA SER A 61 2.92 4.60 14.59
C SER A 61 1.91 5.66 15.03
N TYR A 62 0.95 5.22 15.84
CA TYR A 62 0.00 6.06 16.58
C TYR A 62 0.22 5.93 18.10
N HIS A 63 1.27 5.21 18.52
CA HIS A 63 1.60 5.04 19.93
C HIS A 63 2.77 5.95 20.32
N PRO A 64 2.68 6.72 21.43
CA PRO A 64 3.66 7.74 21.79
C PRO A 64 5.06 7.19 22.11
N GLN A 65 5.16 5.91 22.49
CA GLN A 65 6.43 5.28 22.85
C GLN A 65 7.12 4.57 21.68
N VAL A 66 6.48 4.49 20.51
CA VAL A 66 7.01 3.78 19.35
C VAL A 66 7.19 4.76 18.20
N THR A 67 8.42 4.93 17.72
CA THR A 67 8.69 5.78 16.55
C THR A 67 8.42 5.04 15.24
N ASN A 68 8.19 5.79 14.16
CA ASN A 68 8.06 5.21 12.84
C ASN A 68 9.32 4.45 12.38
N ASP A 69 10.50 4.90 12.81
CA ASP A 69 11.77 4.24 12.47
C ASP A 69 11.93 2.90 13.19
N GLN A 70 11.54 2.84 14.47
CA GLN A 70 11.50 1.59 15.23
C GLN A 70 10.56 0.58 14.55
N LEU A 71 9.35 1.02 14.20
CA LEU A 71 8.37 0.20 13.51
C LEU A 71 8.85 -0.24 12.11
N SER A 72 9.41 0.67 11.31
CA SER A 72 9.94 0.36 9.98
C SER A 72 11.07 -0.67 10.05
N SER A 73 12.01 -0.50 10.99
CA SER A 73 13.09 -1.45 11.25
C SER A 73 12.55 -2.82 11.65
N PHE A 74 11.56 -2.85 12.54
CA PHE A 74 10.91 -4.08 12.96
C PHE A 74 10.20 -4.79 11.80
N VAL A 75 9.39 -4.08 11.02
CA VAL A 75 8.68 -4.63 9.86
C VAL A 75 9.66 -5.14 8.79
N ARG A 76 10.80 -4.48 8.58
CA ARG A 76 11.85 -4.97 7.67
C ARG A 76 12.44 -6.31 8.14
N LYS A 77 12.65 -6.49 9.45
CA LYS A 77 13.10 -7.77 10.02
C LYS A 77 12.04 -8.87 9.86
N SER A 78 10.77 -8.54 10.12
CA SER A 78 9.65 -9.47 9.90
C SER A 78 9.53 -9.86 8.43
N LEU A 79 9.69 -8.88 7.53
CA LEU A 79 9.65 -9.08 6.09
C LEU A 79 10.79 -10.00 5.62
N ALA A 80 11.99 -9.84 6.16
CA ALA A 80 13.12 -10.72 5.86
C ALA A 80 12.80 -12.18 6.22
N ARG A 81 12.12 -12.44 7.35
CA ARG A 81 11.70 -13.80 7.73
C ARG A 81 10.64 -14.40 6.80
N ILE A 82 9.67 -13.60 6.35
CA ILE A 82 8.62 -14.14 5.46
C ILE A 82 9.10 -14.36 4.03
N GLN A 83 10.25 -13.80 3.63
CA GLN A 83 10.86 -14.09 2.33
C GLN A 83 11.28 -15.56 2.20
N ASP A 84 11.53 -16.24 3.32
CA ASP A 84 11.80 -17.68 3.37
C ASP A 84 10.52 -18.52 3.28
N HIS A 85 9.33 -17.92 3.21
CA HIS A 85 8.07 -18.65 3.08
C HIS A 85 8.02 -19.38 1.72
N PRO A 86 7.63 -20.67 1.65
CA PRO A 86 7.64 -21.47 0.42
C PRO A 86 6.88 -20.82 -0.74
N ASP A 87 5.81 -20.10 -0.42
CA ASP A 87 4.95 -19.44 -1.41
C ASP A 87 5.28 -17.96 -1.65
N PHE A 88 6.30 -17.39 -0.99
CA PHE A 88 6.66 -15.97 -1.17
C PHE A 88 6.99 -15.66 -2.63
N TYR A 89 7.88 -16.45 -3.23
CA TYR A 89 8.24 -16.29 -4.64
C TYR A 89 7.15 -16.80 -5.59
N ARG A 90 6.50 -17.92 -5.25
CA ARG A 90 5.44 -18.52 -6.09
C ARG A 90 4.22 -17.62 -6.24
N SER A 91 3.89 -16.85 -5.21
CA SER A 91 2.80 -15.86 -5.24
C SER A 91 3.16 -14.57 -5.99
N GLY A 92 4.42 -14.40 -6.38
CA GLY A 92 4.91 -13.21 -7.08
C GLY A 92 5.41 -12.08 -6.17
N LEU A 93 5.32 -12.21 -4.84
CA LEU A 93 5.82 -11.18 -3.91
C LEU A 93 7.33 -10.95 -4.04
N GLY A 94 8.08 -11.99 -4.42
CA GLY A 94 9.53 -11.94 -4.62
C GLY A 94 10.01 -11.54 -6.02
N THR A 95 9.11 -11.14 -6.92
CA THR A 95 9.48 -10.71 -8.29
C THR A 95 10.39 -9.48 -8.28
N HIS A 96 10.17 -8.58 -7.31
CA HIS A 96 10.98 -7.40 -7.08
C HIS A 96 11.26 -7.25 -5.58
N ALA A 97 12.35 -6.57 -5.23
CA ALA A 97 12.68 -6.31 -3.84
C ALA A 97 11.54 -5.53 -3.14
N PRO A 98 11.03 -6.00 -2.00
CA PRO A 98 9.95 -5.33 -1.30
C PRO A 98 10.43 -4.03 -0.64
N VAL A 99 9.49 -3.11 -0.41
CA VAL A 99 9.76 -1.77 0.13
C VAL A 99 8.93 -1.54 1.39
N VAL A 100 9.54 -0.90 2.39
CA VAL A 100 8.87 -0.47 3.63
C VAL A 100 9.03 1.04 3.76
N ASP A 101 7.94 1.77 3.57
CA ASP A 101 7.90 3.22 3.61
C ASP A 101 7.28 3.72 4.93
N VAL A 102 7.72 4.90 5.38
CA VAL A 102 7.18 5.59 6.56
C VAL A 102 6.21 6.67 6.11
N GLY A 103 5.08 6.81 6.82
CA GLY A 103 4.13 7.89 6.59
C GLY A 103 2.96 7.47 5.70
N CYS A 104 1.95 6.86 6.31
CA CYS A 104 0.84 6.29 5.53
C CYS A 104 -0.13 7.34 4.98
N PRO A 105 -0.67 7.12 3.76
CA PRO A 105 -1.58 8.06 3.11
C PRO A 105 -2.86 8.39 3.90
N GLY A 106 -3.18 7.63 4.94
CA GLY A 106 -4.32 7.87 5.80
C GLY A 106 -4.23 7.13 7.13
N PRO A 107 -5.13 7.46 8.07
CA PRO A 107 -5.16 6.85 9.38
C PRO A 107 -5.68 5.40 9.36
N PRO A 108 -5.45 4.64 10.45
CA PRO A 108 -6.04 3.33 10.65
C PRO A 108 -7.56 3.41 10.68
N ARG A 109 -8.21 2.55 9.89
CA ARG A 109 -9.68 2.52 9.81
C ARG A 109 -10.35 2.11 11.10
N ALA A 110 -9.72 1.21 11.85
CA ALA A 110 -10.30 0.73 13.09
C ALA A 110 -10.51 1.88 14.12
N GLY A 111 -9.81 3.01 13.99
CA GLY A 111 -10.03 4.21 14.81
C GLY A 111 -11.08 5.19 14.31
N MET A 112 -11.76 4.94 13.18
CA MET A 112 -12.70 5.89 12.59
C MET A 112 -14.10 5.81 13.25
N PRO A 113 -14.83 6.94 13.39
CA PRO A 113 -16.20 6.91 13.87
C PRO A 113 -17.08 5.97 13.04
N GLY A 114 -17.85 5.13 13.73
CA GLY A 114 -18.75 4.17 13.09
C GLY A 114 -18.10 2.87 12.63
N PHE A 115 -16.81 2.63 12.90
CA PHE A 115 -16.18 1.33 12.69
C PHE A 115 -16.85 0.25 13.55
N ASP A 116 -17.36 -0.81 12.92
CA ASP A 116 -17.95 -1.94 13.63
C ASP A 116 -16.86 -2.93 14.03
N TRP A 117 -16.60 -2.97 15.33
CA TRP A 117 -15.65 -3.87 15.96
C TRP A 117 -16.18 -5.29 16.18
N GLN A 118 -17.42 -5.62 15.84
CA GLN A 118 -17.88 -7.03 15.85
C GLN A 118 -17.66 -7.67 14.49
N ASP A 119 -17.95 -6.91 13.43
CA ASP A 119 -17.86 -7.40 12.05
C ASP A 119 -16.52 -7.06 11.38
N GLY A 120 -15.64 -6.28 12.03
CA GLY A 120 -14.37 -5.82 11.46
C GLY A 120 -14.55 -4.92 10.23
N MET A 121 -15.75 -4.36 10.08
CA MET A 121 -16.19 -3.61 8.92
C MET A 121 -16.38 -2.14 9.31
N ALA A 122 -15.62 -1.27 8.65
CA ALA A 122 -16.02 0.13 8.55
C ALA A 122 -17.30 0.21 7.70
N PRO A 123 -18.14 1.26 7.82
CA PRO A 123 -19.20 1.49 6.86
C PRO A 123 -18.57 1.48 5.46
N ALA A 124 -19.05 0.58 4.58
CA ALA A 124 -18.38 0.21 3.33
C ALA A 124 -18.00 1.41 2.44
N SER A 125 -18.72 2.52 2.57
CA SER A 125 -18.47 3.78 1.87
C SER A 125 -17.18 4.48 2.29
N SER A 126 -16.81 4.46 3.56
CA SER A 126 -15.54 5.01 4.06
C SER A 126 -14.34 4.21 3.54
N ALA A 127 -14.62 2.97 3.12
CA ALA A 127 -13.60 2.02 2.75
C ALA A 127 -13.19 2.08 1.28
N LEU A 128 -14.10 2.58 0.46
CA LEU A 128 -14.04 2.60 -0.98
C LEU A 128 -13.14 3.73 -1.50
N VAL A 129 -12.12 3.38 -2.26
CA VAL A 129 -11.23 4.33 -2.93
C VAL A 129 -11.50 4.34 -4.43
N THR A 130 -11.31 5.49 -5.07
CA THR A 130 -11.36 5.61 -6.55
C THR A 130 -10.05 5.20 -7.20
N SER A 131 -8.94 5.27 -6.46
CA SER A 131 -7.61 4.85 -6.90
C SER A 131 -6.91 4.11 -5.74
N PRO A 132 -6.65 2.80 -5.89
CA PRO A 132 -5.90 2.04 -4.90
C PRO A 132 -4.51 2.61 -4.64
N SER A 133 -4.05 2.61 -3.39
CA SER A 133 -2.67 2.98 -3.10
C SER A 133 -1.68 1.96 -3.70
N ASN A 134 -0.41 2.36 -3.80
CA ASN A 134 0.68 1.48 -4.24
C ASN A 134 1.09 0.45 -3.17
N TYR A 135 0.44 0.44 -2.00
CA TYR A 135 0.79 -0.43 -0.89
C TYR A 135 -0.16 -1.61 -0.79
N ARG A 136 0.37 -2.80 -0.54
CA ARG A 136 -0.44 -4.00 -0.30
C ARG A 136 -0.89 -4.08 1.17
N VAL A 137 -0.07 -3.57 2.08
CA VAL A 137 -0.31 -3.60 3.53
C VAL A 137 0.04 -2.25 4.15
N PHE A 138 -0.81 -1.76 5.05
CA PHE A 138 -0.48 -0.71 6.02
C PHE A 138 -0.26 -1.37 7.38
N VAL A 139 0.82 -1.03 8.07
CA VAL A 139 1.11 -1.50 9.42
C VAL A 139 0.99 -0.34 10.38
N PHE A 140 0.11 -0.48 11.36
CA PHE A 140 -0.15 0.52 12.38
C PHE A 140 0.25 0.01 13.75
N VAL A 141 1.00 0.81 14.49
CA VAL A 141 1.17 0.58 15.93
C VAL A 141 0.11 1.38 16.68
N VAL A 142 -0.71 0.69 17.46
CA VAL A 142 -1.84 1.26 18.20
C VAL A 142 -1.81 0.77 19.65
N SER A 143 -2.50 1.48 20.54
CA SER A 143 -2.66 1.03 21.93
C SER A 143 -3.47 -0.27 22.02
N SER A 144 -3.21 -1.08 23.05
CA SER A 144 -3.86 -2.39 23.23
C SER A 144 -5.39 -2.33 23.36
N ASP A 145 -5.93 -1.24 23.92
CA ASP A 145 -7.38 -0.97 23.98
C ASP A 145 -8.01 -0.80 22.59
N LYS A 146 -7.21 -0.56 21.55
CA LYS A 146 -7.67 -0.42 20.15
C LYS A 146 -7.71 -1.73 19.38
N VAL A 147 -7.15 -2.82 19.89
CA VAL A 147 -7.21 -4.13 19.21
C VAL A 147 -8.01 -5.17 19.99
N ALA A 148 -8.26 -4.92 21.27
CA ALA A 148 -9.08 -5.75 22.13
C ALA A 148 -10.57 -5.53 21.84
N LEU A 149 -11.27 -6.60 21.48
CA LEU A 149 -12.72 -6.57 21.34
C LEU A 149 -13.42 -6.82 22.67
N PRO A 150 -14.63 -6.27 22.88
CA PRO A 150 -15.39 -6.47 24.12
C PRO A 150 -15.70 -7.94 24.44
N ASN A 151 -15.68 -8.82 23.43
CA ASN A 151 -15.91 -10.26 23.56
C ASN A 151 -14.60 -11.08 23.76
N GLY A 152 -13.46 -10.42 24.00
CA GLY A 152 -12.17 -11.09 24.20
C GLY A 152 -11.48 -11.56 22.91
N HIS A 153 -12.07 -11.32 21.75
CA HIS A 153 -11.41 -11.52 20.47
C HIS A 153 -10.49 -10.33 20.15
N SER A 154 -9.61 -10.47 19.16
CA SER A 154 -8.74 -9.39 18.71
C SER A 154 -8.67 -9.35 17.19
N PHE A 155 -8.81 -8.16 16.62
CA PHE A 155 -8.59 -7.94 15.19
C PHE A 155 -7.17 -7.43 14.96
N TRP A 156 -6.35 -8.32 14.43
CA TRP A 156 -4.98 -7.99 14.05
C TRP A 156 -4.91 -7.46 12.62
N SER A 157 -5.94 -7.69 11.80
CA SER A 157 -6.00 -7.16 10.44
C SER A 157 -7.42 -6.87 9.95
N THR A 158 -7.58 -5.82 9.14
CA THR A 158 -8.86 -5.40 8.54
C THR A 158 -8.66 -4.84 7.12
N PRO A 159 -9.70 -4.78 6.28
CA PRO A 159 -9.62 -4.04 5.02
C PRO A 159 -9.32 -2.54 5.22
N GLN A 160 -8.21 -2.07 4.68
CA GLN A 160 -7.78 -0.66 4.71
C GLN A 160 -8.08 0.09 3.43
N GLU A 161 -8.26 -0.59 2.30
CA GLU A 161 -8.79 -0.02 1.06
C GLU A 161 -9.66 -1.07 0.37
N LEU A 162 -10.86 -0.67 -0.05
CA LEU A 162 -11.72 -1.42 -0.95
C LEU A 162 -11.70 -0.74 -2.32
N TYR A 163 -11.70 -1.52 -3.39
CA TYR A 163 -11.77 -1.01 -4.75
C TYR A 163 -12.83 -1.77 -5.54
N CYS A 164 -13.70 -1.04 -6.23
CA CYS A 164 -14.72 -1.61 -7.11
C CYS A 164 -14.21 -1.61 -8.55
N TYR A 165 -14.20 -2.79 -9.17
CA TYR A 165 -13.91 -2.97 -10.58
C TYR A 165 -15.03 -3.85 -11.17
N GLU A 166 -15.60 -3.42 -12.30
CA GLU A 166 -16.72 -4.12 -12.97
C GLU A 166 -17.90 -4.45 -12.01
N GLY A 167 -18.27 -3.50 -11.16
CA GLY A 167 -19.38 -3.65 -10.22
C GLY A 167 -19.11 -4.56 -9.02
N ARG A 168 -17.87 -5.07 -8.85
CA ARG A 168 -17.47 -5.90 -7.71
C ARG A 168 -16.43 -5.19 -6.86
N CYS A 169 -16.78 -4.95 -5.61
CA CYS A 169 -15.91 -4.32 -4.63
C CYS A 169 -15.19 -5.40 -3.81
N GLY A 170 -13.91 -5.18 -3.54
CA GLY A 170 -13.15 -6.07 -2.67
C GLY A 170 -11.94 -5.38 -2.07
N GLU A 171 -11.39 -6.00 -1.03
CA GLU A 171 -10.14 -5.53 -0.42
C GLU A 171 -9.03 -5.50 -1.45
N VAL A 172 -8.29 -4.39 -1.45
CA VAL A 172 -7.04 -4.25 -2.19
C VAL A 172 -5.88 -3.91 -1.26
N THR A 173 -6.12 -3.40 -0.06
CA THR A 173 -5.07 -3.11 0.93
C THR A 173 -5.52 -3.57 2.30
N THR A 174 -4.66 -4.30 3.00
CA THR A 174 -4.92 -4.78 4.37
C THR A 174 -4.27 -3.83 5.37
N ALA A 175 -4.96 -3.46 6.44
CA ALA A 175 -4.33 -2.90 7.63
C ALA A 175 -3.92 -4.05 8.56
N LEU A 176 -2.70 -4.02 9.05
CA LEU A 176 -2.19 -4.86 10.12
C LEU A 176 -1.97 -3.98 11.35
N TYR A 177 -2.56 -4.36 12.49
CA TYR A 177 -2.41 -3.67 13.76
C TYR A 177 -1.43 -4.44 14.66
N ILE A 178 -0.51 -3.69 15.26
CA ILE A 178 0.50 -4.18 16.18
C ILE A 178 0.38 -3.38 17.47
N VAL A 179 0.43 -4.04 18.63
CA VAL A 179 0.55 -3.33 19.91
C VAL A 179 2.03 -3.23 20.33
N PRO A 180 2.44 -2.22 21.12
CA PRO A 180 3.85 -2.01 21.44
C PRO A 180 4.55 -3.25 22.01
N GLU A 181 3.84 -4.05 22.83
CA GLU A 181 4.37 -5.26 23.46
C GLU A 181 4.79 -6.32 22.42
N GLU A 182 4.12 -6.35 21.27
CA GLU A 182 4.39 -7.31 20.20
C GLU A 182 5.64 -6.96 19.37
N LEU A 183 6.19 -5.75 19.52
CA LEU A 183 7.47 -5.39 18.90
C LEU A 183 8.66 -6.18 19.48
N ALA A 184 8.45 -6.87 20.62
CA ALA A 184 9.41 -7.81 21.17
C ALA A 184 9.27 -9.23 20.57
N ASP A 185 8.15 -9.56 19.92
CA ASP A 185 7.87 -10.88 19.36
C ASP A 185 7.94 -10.86 17.83
N LEU A 186 9.16 -11.02 17.32
CA LEU A 186 9.43 -11.04 15.89
C LEU A 186 8.75 -12.22 15.18
N GLU A 187 8.53 -13.34 15.86
CA GLU A 187 7.90 -14.53 15.27
C GLU A 187 6.42 -14.29 15.01
N LEU A 188 5.68 -13.87 16.04
CA LEU A 188 4.27 -13.50 15.94
C LEU A 188 4.04 -12.40 14.90
N ALA A 189 4.91 -11.39 14.86
CA ALA A 189 4.79 -10.32 13.88
C ALA A 189 5.09 -10.75 12.45
N SER A 190 6.10 -11.60 12.22
CA SER A 190 6.41 -12.13 10.88
C SER A 190 5.24 -12.94 10.35
N LEU A 191 4.68 -13.77 11.20
CA LEU A 191 3.52 -14.57 10.92
C LEU A 191 2.29 -13.74 10.57
N ARG A 192 1.96 -12.73 11.38
CA ARG A 192 0.83 -11.84 11.08
C ARG A 192 1.06 -11.03 9.81
N LEU A 193 2.30 -10.62 9.56
CA LEU A 193 2.66 -9.96 8.32
C LEU A 193 2.46 -10.90 7.12
N ALA A 194 2.86 -12.18 7.22
CA ALA A 194 2.62 -13.19 6.20
C ALA A 194 1.11 -13.30 5.89
N HIS A 195 0.27 -13.40 6.93
CA HIS A 195 -1.18 -13.42 6.77
C HIS A 195 -1.72 -12.15 6.10
N ALA A 196 -1.27 -10.96 6.54
CA ALA A 196 -1.72 -9.67 6.00
C ALA A 196 -1.33 -9.48 4.52
N VAL A 197 -0.18 -10.02 4.08
CA VAL A 197 0.19 -9.99 2.65
C VAL A 197 -0.51 -11.09 1.83
N GLY A 198 -1.25 -12.01 2.46
CA GLY A 198 -1.99 -13.09 1.79
C GLY A 198 -1.24 -14.42 1.68
N LEU A 199 -0.13 -14.59 2.41
CA LEU A 199 0.55 -15.87 2.54
C LEU A 199 -0.15 -16.67 3.64
N TRP A 200 -1.05 -17.56 3.22
CA TRP A 200 -1.71 -18.48 4.12
C TRP A 200 -0.72 -19.52 4.59
N VAL A 201 -0.42 -19.47 5.88
CA VAL A 201 0.28 -20.57 6.55
C VAL A 201 -0.80 -21.62 6.80
N ASP A 202 -0.65 -22.83 6.24
CA ASP A 202 -1.49 -23.96 6.64
C ASP A 202 -1.13 -24.32 8.10
N TRP A 203 -1.81 -23.65 9.02
CA TRP A 203 -1.49 -23.63 10.45
C TRP A 203 -1.66 -24.99 11.11
N HIS A 204 -2.62 -25.78 10.62
CA HIS A 204 -2.92 -27.10 11.16
C HIS A 204 -1.78 -28.10 10.94
N THR A 205 -0.95 -27.92 9.91
CA THR A 205 0.10 -28.89 9.58
C THR A 205 1.36 -28.71 10.44
N ARG A 206 1.63 -27.50 10.95
CA ARG A 206 2.86 -27.19 11.71
C ARG A 206 2.73 -27.32 13.23
N GLN A 207 1.58 -27.02 13.83
CA GLN A 207 1.40 -27.25 15.28
C GLN A 207 1.42 -28.74 15.67
N MET A 208 1.08 -29.66 14.76
CA MET A 208 1.21 -31.09 15.02
C MET A 208 2.65 -31.62 14.88
N GLN A 209 3.60 -30.81 14.39
CA GLN A 209 4.99 -31.20 14.20
C GLN A 209 5.96 -30.50 15.15
N SER A 210 5.50 -29.54 15.95
CA SER A 210 6.29 -29.07 17.09
C SER A 210 6.09 -30.07 18.23
N PRO A 211 7.09 -30.91 18.57
CA PRO A 211 7.00 -31.68 19.80
C PRO A 211 6.94 -30.64 20.91
N ILE A 212 5.78 -30.54 21.56
CA ILE A 212 5.67 -29.92 22.87
C ILE A 212 6.74 -30.61 23.70
N ALA A 213 7.84 -29.91 23.94
CA ALA A 213 8.87 -30.35 24.87
C ALA A 213 8.11 -30.58 26.17
N LYS A 214 7.94 -31.86 26.53
CA LYS A 214 7.48 -32.22 27.86
C LYS A 214 8.50 -31.62 28.80
N GLU A 215 8.12 -30.53 29.44
CA GLU A 215 8.84 -29.95 30.55
C GLU A 215 8.85 -31.00 31.65
N ASP A 216 9.97 -31.72 31.71
CA ASP A 216 10.24 -32.81 32.63
C ASP A 216 10.31 -32.21 34.03
N THR A 217 9.20 -32.31 34.75
CA THR A 217 9.10 -31.90 36.14
C THR A 217 9.77 -32.98 36.99
N ARG A 218 10.96 -32.68 37.50
CA ARG A 218 11.60 -33.40 38.61
C ARG A 218 12.07 -32.42 39.67
#